data_AF-A0A6S6TK90-F1
#
_entry.id   AF-A0A6S6TK90-F1
#
_cell.length_a   1.000
_cell.length_b   1.000
_cell.length_c   1.000
_cell.angle_alpha   90.00
_cell.angle_beta   90.00
_cell.angle_gamma   90.00
#
_symmetry.space_group_name_H-M   'P 1'
#
loop_
_entity.id
_entity.type
_entity.pdbx_description
1 polymer ?
#
loop_
_entity_poly.entity_id
_entity_poly.type
_entity_poly.pdbx_seq_one_letter_code
_entity_poly.pdbx_strand_id
1 'polypeptide(L)'
;MKYAYILIFIIISCTYGFSNDFNTTIDNNISTDKINTCLAIAQKNLKYCTLIKDHDNKSSCFGIVKKNTGYCSMIKDSDIKNECLAIALSDITNCNKIKNKISKDNCITLYGKINKDLYIPEECNH
;
A
#
# COMPACT_ATOMS: atom_id res chain seq x y z
N MET A 1 -36.99 -3.76 47.67
CA MET A 1 -36.45 -5.11 47.39
C MET A 1 -36.50 -5.51 45.90
N LYS A 2 -36.67 -4.57 44.94
CA LYS A 2 -36.69 -4.88 43.48
C LYS A 2 -35.43 -4.41 42.72
N TYR A 3 -34.67 -3.49 43.31
CA TYR A 3 -33.47 -2.91 42.69
C TYR A 3 -32.16 -3.68 42.98
N ALA A 4 -32.17 -4.65 43.89
CA ALA A 4 -31.01 -5.48 44.20
C ALA A 4 -30.71 -6.52 43.09
N TYR A 5 -31.74 -6.99 42.37
CA TYR A 5 -31.57 -7.95 41.26
C TYR A 5 -31.15 -7.30 39.94
N ILE A 6 -31.40 -5.99 39.78
CA ILE A 6 -31.03 -5.26 38.55
C ILE A 6 -29.52 -4.96 38.52
N LEU A 7 -28.89 -4.80 39.69
CA LEU A 7 -27.44 -4.58 39.80
C LEU A 7 -26.59 -5.85 39.58
N ILE A 8 -27.18 -7.05 39.70
CA ILE A 8 -26.45 -8.32 39.52
C ILE A 8 -26.33 -8.70 38.02
N PHE A 9 -27.24 -8.23 37.16
CA PHE A 9 -27.20 -8.53 35.72
C PHE A 9 -26.22 -7.68 34.91
N ILE A 10 -25.77 -6.54 35.45
CA ILE A 10 -24.83 -5.65 34.75
C ILE A 10 -23.38 -6.17 34.86
N ILE A 11 -23.08 -7.04 35.82
CA ILE A 11 -21.70 -7.52 36.06
C ILE A 11 -21.35 -8.74 35.18
N ILE A 12 -22.35 -9.42 34.58
CA ILE A 12 -22.14 -10.66 33.79
C ILE A 12 -22.01 -10.40 32.29
N SER A 13 -22.25 -9.16 31.82
CA SER A 13 -22.11 -8.80 30.39
C SER A 13 -20.75 -8.19 30.02
N CYS A 14 -19.85 -7.95 30.98
CA CYS A 14 -18.50 -7.41 30.70
C CYS A 14 -17.42 -8.46 30.44
N THR A 15 -17.72 -9.77 30.43
CA THR A 15 -16.69 -10.83 30.31
C THR A 15 -16.71 -11.61 28.99
N TYR A 16 -17.53 -11.22 28.02
CA TYR A 16 -17.51 -11.80 26.67
C TYR A 16 -17.01 -10.81 25.62
N GLY A 17 -15.86 -10.20 25.90
CA GLY A 17 -15.00 -9.62 24.88
C GLY A 17 -13.80 -10.53 24.67
N PHE A 18 -13.96 -11.64 23.94
CA PHE A 18 -12.81 -12.32 23.34
C PHE A 18 -12.33 -11.48 22.15
N SER A 19 -11.61 -10.41 22.42
CA SER A 19 -10.63 -9.91 21.46
C SER A 19 -9.40 -10.78 21.62
N ASN A 20 -9.24 -11.74 20.71
CA ASN A 20 -7.91 -12.26 20.44
C ASN A 20 -7.11 -11.07 19.94
N ASP A 21 -6.24 -10.52 20.78
CA ASP A 21 -5.12 -9.75 20.29
C ASP A 21 -4.34 -10.71 19.38
N PHE A 22 -4.63 -10.62 18.08
CA PHE A 22 -3.69 -11.06 17.08
C PHE A 22 -2.48 -10.16 17.30
N ASN A 23 -1.55 -10.64 18.12
CA ASN A 23 -0.15 -10.27 18.07
C ASN A 23 0.30 -10.60 16.65
N THR A 24 -0.07 -9.77 15.67
CA THR A 24 0.90 -9.44 14.64
C THR A 24 2.09 -8.97 15.44
N THR A 25 3.17 -9.72 15.34
CA THR A 25 4.49 -9.12 15.42
C THR A 25 4.37 -7.74 14.81
N ILE A 26 4.64 -6.72 15.62
CA ILE A 26 4.93 -5.41 15.10
C ILE A 26 6.12 -5.68 14.19
N ASP A 27 5.83 -5.89 12.90
CA ASP A 27 6.80 -5.84 11.85
C ASP A 27 7.21 -4.37 11.88
N ASN A 28 8.19 -4.03 12.71
CA ASN A 28 8.92 -2.75 12.73
C ASN A 28 9.71 -2.55 11.40
N ASN A 29 9.18 -3.14 10.33
CA ASN A 29 9.71 -3.37 9.02
C ASN A 29 8.52 -3.44 8.07
N ILE A 30 7.59 -2.47 8.14
CA ILE A 30 7.05 -1.92 6.89
C ILE A 30 8.28 -1.78 5.99
N SER A 31 8.33 -2.58 4.92
CA SER A 31 9.56 -2.65 4.12
C SER A 31 9.91 -1.22 3.73
N THR A 32 11.08 -0.75 4.15
CA THR A 32 11.51 0.65 3.96
C THR A 32 11.32 1.11 2.51
N ASP A 33 11.41 0.17 1.57
CA ASP A 33 11.15 0.33 0.14
C ASP A 33 9.72 0.78 -0.20
N LYS A 34 8.69 0.25 0.48
CA LYS A 34 7.28 0.67 0.31
C LYS A 34 7.07 2.10 0.78
N ILE A 35 7.60 2.46 1.96
CA ILE A 35 7.57 3.85 2.46
C ILE A 35 8.26 4.77 1.47
N ASN A 36 9.47 4.41 1.04
CA ASN A 36 10.23 5.20 0.08
C ASN A 36 9.50 5.34 -1.25
N THR A 37 8.85 4.28 -1.76
CA THR A 37 8.04 4.36 -2.99
C THR A 37 6.86 5.32 -2.80
N CYS A 38 6.14 5.21 -1.69
CA CYS A 38 5.02 6.10 -1.36
C CYS A 38 5.48 7.56 -1.30
N LEU A 39 6.53 7.85 -0.52
CA LEU A 39 7.08 9.20 -0.39
C LEU A 39 7.59 9.74 -1.74
N ALA A 40 8.21 8.90 -2.57
CA ALA A 40 8.69 9.30 -3.89
C ALA A 40 7.53 9.74 -4.80
N ILE A 41 6.44 8.99 -4.81
CA ILE A 41 5.25 9.28 -5.63
C ILE A 41 4.54 10.53 -5.10
N ALA A 42 4.26 10.57 -3.80
CA ALA A 42 3.51 11.64 -3.17
C ALA A 42 4.22 12.99 -3.26
N GLN A 43 5.54 13.00 -3.06
CA GLN A 43 6.35 14.22 -3.13
C GLN A 43 6.97 14.46 -4.50
N LYS A 44 6.74 13.56 -5.47
CA LYS A 44 7.39 13.55 -6.79
C LYS A 44 8.92 13.69 -6.68
N ASN A 45 9.52 13.08 -5.65
CA ASN A 45 10.93 13.25 -5.29
C ASN A 45 11.74 11.96 -5.47
N LEU A 46 12.65 11.98 -6.44
CA LEU A 46 13.47 10.82 -6.81
C LEU A 46 14.46 10.38 -5.73
N LYS A 47 14.78 11.24 -4.75
CA LYS A 47 15.68 10.88 -3.64
C LYS A 47 15.17 9.63 -2.93
N TYR A 48 13.86 9.50 -2.72
CA TYR A 48 13.30 8.32 -2.07
C TYR A 48 13.45 7.05 -2.94
N CYS A 49 13.30 7.15 -4.27
CA CYS A 49 13.59 6.02 -5.16
C CYS A 49 15.04 5.52 -5.03
N THR A 50 16.00 6.40 -4.74
CA THR A 50 17.41 5.97 -4.56
C THR A 50 17.62 5.10 -3.33
N LEU A 51 16.79 5.26 -2.30
CA LEU A 51 16.87 4.56 -1.01
C LEU A 51 16.24 3.15 -1.06
N ILE A 52 15.49 2.85 -2.12
CA ILE A 52 14.88 1.53 -2.33
C ILE A 52 15.98 0.50 -2.60
N LYS A 53 15.93 -0.62 -1.88
CA LYS A 53 16.90 -1.72 -1.97
C LYS A 53 16.53 -2.73 -3.03
N ASP A 54 15.27 -3.11 -3.10
CA ASP A 54 14.78 -4.05 -4.11
C ASP A 54 14.88 -3.44 -5.52
N HIS A 55 15.47 -4.20 -6.44
CA HIS A 55 15.78 -3.72 -7.79
C HIS A 55 14.51 -3.37 -8.58
N ASP A 56 13.48 -4.20 -8.49
CA ASP A 56 12.26 -4.08 -9.28
C ASP A 56 11.40 -2.94 -8.73
N ASN A 57 11.26 -2.83 -7.41
CA ASN A 57 10.63 -1.70 -6.74
C ASN A 57 11.36 -0.38 -7.05
N LYS A 58 12.69 -0.38 -7.07
CA LYS A 58 13.50 0.81 -7.38
C LYS A 58 13.24 1.26 -8.81
N SER A 59 13.31 0.33 -9.76
CA SER A 59 13.03 0.60 -11.18
C SER A 59 11.59 1.07 -11.38
N SER A 60 10.63 0.44 -10.71
CA SER A 60 9.23 0.85 -10.70
C SER A 60 9.06 2.29 -10.20
N CYS A 61 9.65 2.63 -9.06
CA CYS A 61 9.62 3.98 -8.50
C CYS A 61 10.14 5.04 -9.49
N PHE A 62 11.30 4.80 -10.12
CA PHE A 62 11.83 5.70 -11.14
C PHE A 62 10.89 5.81 -12.35
N GLY A 63 10.35 4.69 -12.83
CA GLY A 63 9.44 4.68 -13.97
C GLY A 63 8.15 5.44 -13.71
N ILE A 64 7.58 5.29 -12.51
CA ILE A 64 6.36 5.99 -12.08
C ILE A 64 6.61 7.50 -11.92
N VAL A 65 7.61 7.88 -11.11
CA VAL A 65 7.85 9.30 -10.77
C VAL A 65 8.32 10.08 -11.99
N LYS A 66 9.15 9.48 -12.86
CA LYS A 66 9.60 10.12 -14.11
C LYS A 66 8.64 9.93 -15.28
N LYS A 67 7.57 9.15 -15.14
CA LYS A 67 6.70 8.70 -16.24
C LYS A 67 7.51 8.15 -17.43
N ASN A 68 8.49 7.28 -17.14
CA ASN A 68 9.44 6.76 -18.13
C ASN A 68 9.41 5.23 -18.17
N THR A 69 8.90 4.68 -19.28
CA THR A 69 8.74 3.24 -19.50
C THR A 69 10.06 2.47 -19.67
N GLY A 70 11.16 3.17 -19.95
CA GLY A 70 12.50 2.57 -20.01
C GLY A 70 12.89 1.93 -18.68
N TYR A 71 12.56 2.58 -17.55
CA TYR A 71 12.75 1.97 -16.23
C TYR A 71 11.80 0.80 -15.98
N CYS A 72 10.54 0.91 -16.40
CA CYS A 72 9.59 -0.22 -16.28
C CYS A 72 10.06 -1.45 -17.06
N SER A 73 10.78 -1.26 -18.17
CA SER A 73 11.30 -2.34 -19.01
C SER A 73 12.41 -3.16 -18.34
N MET A 74 13.09 -2.59 -17.33
CA MET A 74 14.15 -3.25 -16.55
C MET A 74 13.61 -4.18 -15.46
N ILE A 75 12.32 -4.08 -15.13
CA ILE A 75 11.66 -4.84 -14.06
C ILE A 75 11.50 -6.31 -14.51
N LYS A 76 11.90 -7.24 -13.65
CA LYS A 76 11.83 -8.69 -13.92
C LYS A 76 10.48 -9.29 -13.53
N ASP A 77 9.93 -8.89 -12.39
CA ASP A 77 8.60 -9.31 -11.96
C ASP A 77 7.52 -8.74 -12.89
N SER A 78 6.71 -9.63 -13.47
CA SER A 78 5.72 -9.22 -14.47
C SER A 78 4.59 -8.37 -13.88
N ASP A 79 4.23 -8.59 -12.63
CA ASP A 79 3.13 -7.88 -11.97
C ASP A 79 3.58 -6.46 -11.62
N ILE A 80 4.79 -6.30 -11.04
CA ILE A 80 5.40 -4.98 -10.77
C ILE A 80 5.64 -4.22 -12.08
N LYS A 81 6.08 -4.91 -13.14
CA LYS A 81 6.27 -4.31 -14.46
C LYS A 81 4.98 -3.75 -15.04
N ASN A 82 3.91 -4.53 -14.97
CA ASN A 82 2.60 -4.12 -15.48
C ASN A 82 2.02 -2.95 -14.66
N GLU A 83 2.21 -2.93 -13.34
CA GLU A 83 1.85 -1.78 -12.51
C GLU A 83 2.61 -0.51 -12.93
N CYS A 84 3.94 -0.59 -13.04
CA CYS A 84 4.77 0.53 -13.50
C CYS A 84 4.32 1.07 -14.85
N LEU A 85 4.09 0.18 -15.82
CA LEU A 85 3.62 0.55 -17.16
C LEU A 85 2.25 1.21 -17.13
N ALA A 86 1.32 0.72 -16.29
CA ALA A 86 -0.01 1.30 -16.17
C ALA A 86 0.07 2.78 -15.77
N ILE A 87 0.92 3.09 -14.79
CA ILE A 87 1.08 4.44 -14.29
C ILE A 87 1.93 5.31 -15.24
N ALA A 88 3.03 4.79 -15.77
CA ALA A 88 3.94 5.54 -16.63
C ALA A 88 3.32 5.90 -17.98
N LEU A 89 2.49 5.03 -18.54
CA LEU A 89 1.75 5.27 -19.79
C LEU A 89 0.39 5.93 -19.57
N SER A 90 -0.06 6.06 -18.32
CA SER A 90 -1.45 6.43 -18.01
C SER A 90 -2.47 5.52 -18.73
N ASP A 91 -2.21 4.21 -18.70
CA ASP A 91 -3.02 3.18 -19.34
C ASP A 91 -3.40 2.07 -18.33
N ILE A 92 -4.62 2.17 -17.79
CA ILE A 92 -5.16 1.23 -16.80
C ILE A 92 -5.24 -0.21 -17.30
N THR A 93 -5.22 -0.46 -18.62
CA THR A 93 -5.31 -1.82 -19.17
C THR A 93 -4.11 -2.68 -18.75
N ASN A 94 -2.98 -2.08 -18.41
CA ASN A 94 -1.83 -2.81 -17.89
C ASN A 94 -2.09 -3.37 -16.48
N CYS A 95 -2.91 -2.73 -15.63
CA CYS A 95 -3.35 -3.35 -14.37
C CYS A 95 -4.12 -4.65 -14.61
N ASN A 96 -4.86 -4.78 -15.71
CA ASN A 96 -5.59 -6.01 -16.04
C ASN A 96 -4.69 -7.19 -16.41
N LYS A 97 -3.42 -6.93 -16.74
CA LYS A 97 -2.42 -7.96 -17.07
C LYS A 97 -1.73 -8.54 -15.83
N ILE A 98 -1.93 -7.93 -14.65
CA ILE A 98 -1.39 -8.39 -13.37
C ILE A 98 -2.09 -9.68 -12.95
N LYS A 99 -1.30 -10.71 -12.62
CA LYS A 99 -1.80 -12.05 -12.25
C LYS A 99 -2.20 -12.12 -10.79
N ASN A 100 -1.39 -11.56 -9.90
CA ASN A 100 -1.71 -11.52 -8.48
C ASN A 100 -2.89 -10.59 -8.23
N LYS A 101 -3.96 -11.13 -7.62
CA LYS A 101 -5.20 -10.38 -7.36
C LYS A 101 -4.96 -9.13 -6.50
N ILE A 102 -4.16 -9.26 -5.44
CA ILE A 102 -3.88 -8.15 -4.51
C ILE A 102 -3.06 -7.07 -5.24
N SER A 103 -2.03 -7.45 -5.98
CA SER A 103 -1.25 -6.50 -6.78
C SER A 103 -2.12 -5.80 -7.83
N LYS A 104 -3.08 -6.51 -8.44
CA LYS A 104 -4.03 -5.91 -9.40
C LYS A 104 -4.92 -4.86 -8.73
N ASP A 105 -5.51 -5.18 -7.59
CA ASP A 105 -6.37 -4.25 -6.84
C ASP A 105 -5.58 -3.01 -6.37
N ASN A 106 -4.34 -3.21 -5.95
CA ASN A 106 -3.41 -2.13 -5.60
C ASN A 106 -3.09 -1.23 -6.80
N CYS A 107 -2.80 -1.82 -7.97
CA CYS A 107 -2.53 -1.07 -9.21
C CYS A 107 -3.70 -0.17 -9.60
N ILE A 108 -4.94 -0.71 -9.56
CA ILE A 108 -6.16 0.05 -9.91
C ILE A 108 -6.34 1.23 -8.94
N THR A 109 -6.15 0.98 -7.65
CA THR A 109 -6.26 2.02 -6.61
C THR A 109 -5.21 3.10 -6.79
N LEU A 110 -3.94 2.72 -6.97
CA LEU A 110 -2.82 3.63 -7.18
C LEU A 110 -3.01 4.47 -8.44
N TYR A 111 -3.42 3.84 -9.54
CA TYR A 111 -3.73 4.51 -10.81
C TYR A 111 -4.80 5.60 -10.62
N GLY A 112 -5.88 5.27 -9.92
CA GLY A 112 -6.95 6.21 -9.60
C GLY A 112 -6.48 7.39 -8.76
N LYS A 113 -5.64 7.13 -7.74
CA LYS A 113 -5.08 8.20 -6.89
C LYS A 113 -4.16 9.13 -7.67
N ILE A 114 -3.20 8.57 -8.41
CA ILE A 114 -2.21 9.35 -9.16
C ILE A 114 -2.88 10.20 -10.25
N ASN A 115 -3.82 9.64 -11.01
CA ASN A 115 -4.46 10.37 -12.12
C ASN A 115 -5.43 11.47 -11.67
N LYS A 116 -5.85 11.45 -10.40
CA LYS A 116 -6.65 12.51 -9.80
C LYS A 116 -5.82 13.48 -8.95
N ASP A 117 -4.50 13.32 -8.92
CA ASP A 117 -3.59 14.00 -8.00
C ASP A 117 -4.02 13.89 -6.52
N LEU A 118 -4.66 12.77 -6.15
CA LEU A 118 -5.17 12.47 -4.80
C LEU A 118 -4.20 11.61 -3.97
N TYR A 119 -2.93 11.50 -4.39
CA TYR A 119 -1.95 10.68 -3.67
C TYR A 119 -1.21 11.54 -2.63
N ILE A 120 -1.51 11.32 -1.34
CA ILE A 120 -1.15 12.24 -0.24
C ILE A 120 0.06 11.69 0.54
N PRO A 121 1.09 12.52 0.84
CA PRO A 121 2.28 12.08 1.58
C PRO A 121 2.01 11.58 3.01
N GLU A 122 0.95 12.07 3.65
CA GLU A 122 0.58 11.74 5.03
C GLU A 122 0.19 10.27 5.21
N GLU A 123 -0.32 9.64 4.14
CA GLU A 123 -0.68 8.21 4.13
C GLU A 123 0.54 7.28 4.07
N CYS A 124 1.76 7.81 3.89
CA CYS A 124 2.97 7.00 3.74
C CYS A 124 3.64 6.56 5.06
N ASN A 125 3.18 7.08 6.21
CA ASN A 125 3.81 6.91 7.52
C ASN A 125 3.03 5.98 8.47
N HIS A 126 2.10 5.17 7.96
CA HIS A 126 1.27 4.26 8.75
C HIS A 126 1.52 2.80 8.40
#